data_AF-E3KR90-F1
#
_entry.id   AF-E3KR90-F1
#
_cell.length_a   1.000
_cell.length_b   1.000
_cell.length_c   1.000
_cell.angle_alpha   90.00
_cell.angle_beta   90.00
_cell.angle_gamma   90.00
#
_symmetry.space_group_name_H-M   'P 1'
#
loop_
_entity.id
_entity.type
_entity.pdbx_description
1 polymer ?
#
loop_
_entity_poly.entity_id
_entity_poly.type
_entity_poly.pdbx_seq_one_letter_code
_entity_poly.pdbx_strand_id
1 'polypeptide(L)'
;MNSLKKLSHPMLGRTIADIFEQLTTSTLAQFQLEQKITPGSTYGQLFYSTSVAFTDTETQQEKNILVKLCGYGSAITALIENHVYLVSGRFIPRNIKTTPVFHYDADTTLDLGETTQLSQSIAGKSTVIGLGVVVSKKEVLDSDASSPAKILHVTLQHTDYDPLTKSQVQFKTLYHVGGRKNLANTFGLFQIGREVLISGNIVGYSEDLYMWIVNAISVSVTSGSQSAVISTSELGNKSNLPSRRPGLISIEDRDKSPHIEPVPDSIKKPKHAPPTTEIDSTVDNACANPGESDNYYASITPTTGKKRTQKQILADAKRAKKNLGSTPPL
;
A
#
# COMPACT_ATOMS: atom_id res chain seq x y z
N MET A 1 7.68 -27.10 15.96
CA MET A 1 8.06 -25.69 15.78
C MET A 1 6.87 -24.97 15.18
N ASN A 2 6.32 -23.96 15.84
CA ASN A 2 5.14 -23.26 15.32
C ASN A 2 5.59 -22.18 14.32
N SER A 3 5.23 -22.31 13.05
CA SER A 3 5.58 -21.31 12.04
C SER A 3 4.67 -20.09 12.18
N LEU A 4 5.10 -19.12 13.01
CA LEU A 4 4.50 -17.78 13.05
C LEU A 4 4.34 -17.27 11.62
N LYS A 5 3.09 -17.14 11.18
CA LYS A 5 2.77 -16.54 9.88
C LYS A 5 3.34 -15.13 9.89
N LYS A 6 4.29 -14.85 9.00
CA LYS A 6 4.80 -13.49 8.78
C LYS A 6 3.67 -12.65 8.19
N LEU A 7 2.91 -12.01 9.06
CA LEU A 7 1.90 -11.03 8.67
C LEU A 7 2.58 -9.89 7.93
N SER A 8 1.88 -9.36 6.93
CA SER A 8 2.33 -8.22 6.14
C SER A 8 1.24 -7.16 6.18
N HIS A 9 1.66 -5.96 6.54
CA HIS A 9 0.86 -4.77 6.73
C HIS A 9 1.44 -3.67 5.82
N PRO A 10 1.26 -3.78 4.50
CA PRO A 10 1.93 -2.90 3.55
C PRO A 10 1.33 -1.50 3.55
N MET A 11 2.15 -0.52 3.15
CA MET A 11 1.67 0.80 2.74
C MET A 11 1.87 0.97 1.24
N LEU A 12 0.76 1.02 0.52
CA LEU A 12 0.76 1.38 -0.90
C LEU A 12 0.76 2.90 -1.03
N GLY A 13 1.48 3.41 -2.03
CA GLY A 13 1.53 4.83 -2.36
C GLY A 13 1.13 5.08 -3.81
N ARG A 14 0.66 6.31 -4.07
CA ARG A 14 0.56 6.89 -5.40
C ARG A 14 0.94 8.37 -5.33
N THR A 15 1.93 8.78 -6.11
CA THR A 15 2.37 10.18 -6.17
C THR A 15 2.54 10.63 -7.61
N ILE A 16 2.49 11.94 -7.79
CA ILE A 16 3.14 12.59 -8.92
C ILE A 16 4.62 12.70 -8.55
N ALA A 17 5.52 12.26 -9.44
CA ALA A 17 6.95 12.22 -9.24
C ALA A 17 7.63 13.03 -10.36
N ASP A 18 8.22 14.16 -9.98
CA ASP A 18 9.08 14.99 -10.84
C ASP A 18 10.50 14.43 -10.79
N ILE A 19 11.03 13.98 -11.94
CA ILE A 19 12.29 13.24 -12.02
C ILE A 19 13.43 14.19 -12.41
N PHE A 20 14.18 14.68 -11.42
CA PHE A 20 15.28 15.63 -11.67
C PHE A 20 16.68 15.00 -11.71
N GLU A 21 16.82 13.69 -11.50
CA GLU A 21 18.07 12.95 -11.64
C GLU A 21 17.79 11.44 -11.83
N GLN A 22 18.41 10.80 -12.81
CA GLN A 22 18.58 9.35 -12.89
C GLN A 22 19.89 8.97 -12.18
N LEU A 23 19.76 8.17 -11.11
CA LEU A 23 20.88 7.92 -10.21
C LEU A 23 21.92 6.97 -10.84
N THR A 24 23.08 7.52 -11.14
CA THR A 24 24.26 6.79 -11.64
C THR A 24 24.94 5.96 -10.54
N THR A 25 25.81 5.00 -10.91
CA THR A 25 26.58 4.17 -9.96
C THR A 25 27.34 5.00 -8.91
N SER A 26 27.87 6.16 -9.28
CA SER A 26 28.55 7.09 -8.37
C SER A 26 27.59 7.74 -7.37
N THR A 27 26.43 8.25 -7.81
CA THR A 27 25.46 8.82 -6.86
C THR A 27 24.83 7.74 -5.98
N LEU A 28 24.63 6.53 -6.51
CA LEU A 28 24.05 5.41 -5.74
C LEU A 28 24.95 5.00 -4.58
N ALA A 29 26.29 5.02 -4.75
CA ALA A 29 27.22 4.79 -3.64
C ALA A 29 27.05 5.81 -2.50
N GLN A 30 26.80 7.09 -2.80
CA GLN A 30 26.52 8.13 -1.80
C GLN A 30 25.24 7.82 -0.99
N PHE A 31 24.22 7.23 -1.63
CA PHE A 31 22.96 6.83 -1.00
C PHE A 31 22.96 5.38 -0.45
N GLN A 32 24.11 4.67 -0.46
CA GLN A 32 24.24 3.26 -0.08
C GLN A 32 23.30 2.31 -0.87
N LEU A 33 23.00 2.66 -2.12
CA LEU A 33 22.20 1.88 -3.06
C LEU A 33 23.10 1.17 -4.08
N GLU A 34 22.64 0.05 -4.63
CA GLU A 34 23.37 -0.69 -5.68
C GLU A 34 22.53 -0.79 -6.96
N GLN A 35 23.00 -0.19 -8.07
CA GLN A 35 22.39 -0.44 -9.38
C GLN A 35 22.56 -1.92 -9.74
N LYS A 36 21.46 -2.64 -9.99
CA LYS A 36 21.48 -4.10 -10.10
C LYS A 36 21.04 -4.61 -11.48
N ILE A 37 21.60 -4.00 -12.53
CA ILE A 37 21.68 -4.62 -13.85
C ILE A 37 22.89 -5.56 -13.83
N THR A 38 22.67 -6.86 -13.97
CA THR A 38 23.78 -7.84 -14.03
C THR A 38 24.44 -7.73 -15.40
N PRO A 39 25.79 -7.83 -15.54
CA PRO A 39 26.43 -7.86 -16.86
C PRO A 39 25.80 -8.93 -17.77
N GLY A 40 25.36 -8.51 -18.96
CA GLY A 40 24.61 -9.35 -19.91
C GLY A 40 23.09 -9.40 -19.68
N SER A 41 22.54 -8.73 -18.67
CA SER A 41 21.09 -8.52 -18.48
C SER A 41 20.64 -7.21 -19.12
N THR A 42 19.48 -7.23 -19.77
CA THR A 42 18.78 -6.02 -20.23
C THR A 42 17.87 -5.39 -19.16
N TYR A 43 17.63 -6.10 -18.06
CA TYR A 43 16.78 -5.67 -16.94
C TYR A 43 17.55 -5.59 -15.61
N GLY A 44 17.10 -4.72 -14.72
CA GLY A 44 17.63 -4.60 -13.36
C GLY A 44 16.87 -3.58 -12.52
N GLN A 45 17.44 -3.23 -11.36
CA GLN A 45 16.93 -2.14 -10.53
C GLN A 45 17.42 -0.79 -11.05
N LEU A 46 16.47 0.12 -11.29
CA LEU A 46 16.66 1.51 -11.72
C LEU A 46 16.24 2.46 -10.60
N PHE A 47 16.93 3.59 -10.50
CA PHE A 47 16.79 4.52 -9.38
C PHE A 47 16.78 5.97 -9.87
N TYR A 48 15.96 6.80 -9.22
CA TYR A 48 15.78 8.20 -9.57
C TYR A 48 15.64 9.07 -8.31
N SER A 49 15.99 10.34 -8.42
CA SER A 49 15.65 11.37 -7.44
C SER A 49 14.34 12.06 -7.82
N THR A 50 13.44 12.16 -6.84
CA THR A 50 12.17 12.90 -6.92
C THR A 50 11.91 13.54 -5.55
N SER A 51 10.90 14.41 -5.45
CA SER A 51 10.35 14.84 -4.16
C SER A 51 8.95 14.26 -3.91
N VAL A 52 8.53 14.31 -2.64
CA VAL A 52 7.13 14.32 -2.24
C VAL A 52 6.83 15.72 -1.68
N ALA A 53 5.97 16.45 -2.38
CA ALA A 53 5.56 17.81 -2.06
C ALA A 53 4.32 17.83 -1.16
N PHE A 54 4.31 18.69 -0.14
CA PHE A 54 3.14 18.99 0.67
C PHE A 54 3.13 20.47 1.08
N THR A 55 1.94 21.03 1.32
CA THR A 55 1.82 22.33 1.97
C THR A 55 1.92 22.13 3.47
N ASP A 56 2.87 22.81 4.10
CA ASP A 56 3.06 22.78 5.55
C ASP A 56 1.90 23.52 6.25
N THR A 57 1.37 22.94 7.32
CA THR A 57 0.21 23.51 8.03
C THR A 57 0.55 24.74 8.86
N GLU A 58 1.77 24.84 9.40
CA GLU A 58 2.19 25.95 10.26
C GLU A 58 2.67 27.14 9.42
N THR A 59 3.47 26.90 8.38
CA THR A 59 4.03 27.98 7.54
C THR A 59 3.20 28.32 6.31
N GLN A 60 2.24 27.46 5.92
CA GLN A 60 1.46 27.55 4.68
C GLN A 60 2.31 27.57 3.39
N GLN A 61 3.58 27.16 3.47
CA GLN A 61 4.49 27.07 2.32
C GLN A 61 4.60 25.64 1.79
N GLU A 62 4.95 25.49 0.52
CA GLU A 62 5.25 24.17 -0.04
C GLU A 62 6.61 23.67 0.48
N LYS A 63 6.62 22.51 1.15
CA LYS A 63 7.83 21.76 1.52
C LYS A 63 7.97 20.54 0.62
N ASN A 64 9.20 20.32 0.14
CA ASN A 64 9.57 19.21 -0.72
C ASN A 64 10.59 18.31 0.00
N ILE A 65 10.20 17.08 0.30
CA ILE A 65 11.10 16.09 0.92
C ILE A 65 11.64 15.17 -0.18
N LEU A 66 12.97 15.07 -0.28
CA LEU A 66 13.66 14.16 -1.20
C LEU A 66 13.25 12.70 -0.95
N VAL A 67 12.88 11.99 -2.01
CA VAL A 67 12.56 10.57 -2.03
C VAL A 67 13.36 9.91 -3.17
N LYS A 68 13.85 8.69 -2.94
CA LYS A 68 14.42 7.88 -4.03
C LYS A 68 13.34 6.97 -4.60
N LEU A 69 13.13 7.08 -5.90
CA LEU A 69 12.17 6.27 -6.64
C LEU A 69 12.91 5.07 -7.23
N CYS A 70 12.46 3.85 -6.91
CA CYS A 70 13.11 2.60 -7.28
C CYS A 70 12.16 1.72 -8.10
N GLY A 71 12.57 1.32 -9.30
CA GLY A 71 11.79 0.43 -10.18
C GLY A 71 12.59 -0.81 -10.58
N TYR A 72 11.89 -1.83 -11.09
CA TYR A 72 12.51 -2.91 -11.84
C TYR A 72 12.10 -2.79 -13.31
N GLY A 73 13.07 -2.71 -14.21
CA GLY A 73 12.81 -2.43 -15.61
C GLY A 73 14.06 -2.56 -16.49
N SER A 74 13.90 -2.24 -17.77
CA SER A 74 14.99 -2.13 -18.74
C SER A 74 15.44 -0.69 -18.92
N ALA A 75 16.63 -0.47 -19.46
CA ALA A 75 17.08 0.88 -19.84
C ALA A 75 16.19 1.55 -20.91
N ILE A 76 15.45 0.75 -21.70
CA ILE A 76 14.50 1.22 -22.73
C ILE A 76 13.18 1.69 -22.10
N THR A 77 12.89 1.26 -20.88
CA THR A 77 11.70 1.59 -20.09
C THR A 77 12.09 2.37 -18.83
N ALA A 78 13.17 3.15 -18.92
CA ALA A 78 13.62 4.05 -17.87
C ALA A 78 12.72 5.30 -17.83
N LEU A 79 12.51 5.87 -16.65
CA LEU A 79 11.95 7.21 -16.51
C LEU A 79 12.97 8.24 -17.02
N ILE A 80 12.48 9.32 -17.63
CA ILE A 80 13.31 10.37 -18.25
C ILE A 80 13.54 11.50 -17.23
N GLU A 81 14.70 12.15 -17.28
CA GLU A 81 14.98 13.36 -16.50
C GLU A 81 14.22 14.58 -17.03
N ASN A 82 13.77 15.45 -16.12
CA ASN A 82 12.89 16.59 -16.39
C ASN A 82 11.52 16.20 -16.97
N HIS A 83 11.06 14.98 -16.68
CA HIS A 83 9.69 14.52 -16.91
C HIS A 83 8.97 14.26 -15.58
N VAL A 84 7.65 14.43 -15.60
CA VAL A 84 6.78 14.17 -14.47
C VAL A 84 5.95 12.91 -14.72
N TYR A 85 5.92 12.01 -13.76
CA TYR A 85 5.19 10.74 -13.85
C TYR A 85 4.12 10.62 -12.75
N LEU A 86 2.95 10.08 -13.09
CA LEU A 86 2.08 9.47 -12.08
C LEU A 86 2.60 8.05 -11.83
N VAL A 87 3.05 7.77 -10.60
CA VAL A 87 3.58 6.47 -10.19
C VAL A 87 2.78 5.86 -9.05
N SER A 88 2.62 4.54 -9.06
CA SER A 88 2.00 3.75 -7.98
C SER A 88 2.97 2.68 -7.50
N GLY A 89 2.82 2.22 -6.25
CA GLY A 89 3.56 1.07 -5.74
C GLY A 89 3.61 1.01 -4.22
N ARG A 90 4.73 0.60 -3.64
CA ARG A 90 4.92 0.37 -2.20
C ARG A 90 5.88 1.40 -1.60
N PHE A 91 5.45 2.09 -0.56
CA PHE A 91 6.19 3.19 0.05
C PHE A 91 6.73 2.79 1.42
N ILE A 92 8.06 2.75 1.57
CA ILE A 92 8.75 2.17 2.73
C ILE A 92 9.61 3.24 3.43
N PRO A 93 8.99 4.12 4.25
CA PRO A 93 9.71 5.11 5.05
C PRO A 93 10.38 4.46 6.26
N ARG A 94 11.68 4.18 6.19
CA ARG A 94 12.45 3.39 7.18
C ARG A 94 12.54 3.96 8.62
N ASN A 95 11.92 5.12 8.91
CA ASN A 95 11.96 5.87 10.17
C ASN A 95 13.35 6.05 10.80
N ILE A 96 14.34 6.31 9.95
CA ILE A 96 15.71 6.67 10.30
C ILE A 96 16.13 7.86 9.44
N LYS A 97 17.26 8.50 9.76
CA LYS A 97 17.79 9.67 9.04
C LYS A 97 18.41 9.31 7.68
N THR A 98 17.63 8.67 6.82
CA THR A 98 17.99 8.28 5.44
C THR A 98 16.87 8.69 4.48
N THR A 99 17.21 9.07 3.25
CA THR A 99 16.22 9.36 2.20
C THR A 99 15.23 8.18 2.02
N PRO A 100 13.91 8.39 2.15
CA PRO A 100 12.92 7.34 1.96
C PRO A 100 12.95 6.74 0.54
N VAL A 101 12.60 5.45 0.43
CA VAL A 101 12.48 4.78 -0.87
C VAL A 101 11.02 4.49 -1.20
N PHE A 102 10.62 4.84 -2.41
CA PHE A 102 9.35 4.46 -3.02
C PHE A 102 9.63 3.39 -4.08
N HIS A 103 9.07 2.19 -3.93
CA HIS A 103 9.16 1.15 -4.95
C HIS A 103 7.97 1.25 -5.89
N TYR A 104 8.19 1.66 -7.14
CA TYR A 104 7.11 1.80 -8.11
C TYR A 104 6.95 0.57 -9.01
N ASP A 105 5.71 0.28 -9.36
CA ASP A 105 5.35 -0.79 -10.27
C ASP A 105 5.23 -0.19 -11.68
N ALA A 106 6.21 -0.47 -12.55
CA ALA A 106 6.35 0.18 -13.85
C ALA A 106 5.13 0.02 -14.77
N ASP A 107 4.41 -1.10 -14.67
CA ASP A 107 3.15 -1.37 -15.38
C ASP A 107 2.00 -0.40 -15.00
N THR A 108 2.19 0.43 -13.96
CA THR A 108 1.23 1.43 -13.46
C THR A 108 1.69 2.88 -13.65
N THR A 109 2.86 3.09 -14.24
CA THR A 109 3.43 4.41 -14.50
C THR A 109 2.76 5.07 -15.70
N LEU A 110 2.46 6.37 -15.58
CA LEU A 110 1.99 7.21 -16.68
C LEU A 110 2.88 8.45 -16.77
N ASP A 111 3.48 8.69 -17.94
CA ASP A 111 4.18 9.93 -18.27
C ASP A 111 3.16 11.08 -18.42
N LEU A 112 3.43 12.22 -17.81
CA LEU A 112 2.58 13.43 -17.84
C LEU A 112 3.22 14.55 -18.68
N GLY A 113 4.42 14.32 -19.23
CA GLY A 113 5.20 15.30 -20.01
C GLY A 113 6.33 15.96 -19.22
N GLU A 114 6.99 16.91 -19.86
CA GLU A 114 8.12 17.66 -19.30
C GLU A 114 7.71 18.50 -18.07
N THR A 115 8.57 18.56 -17.07
CA THR A 115 8.38 19.36 -15.84
C THR A 115 8.11 20.83 -16.12
N THR A 116 8.73 21.38 -17.17
CA THR A 116 8.55 22.76 -17.66
C THR A 116 7.12 23.05 -18.15
N GLN A 117 6.34 22.03 -18.51
CA GLN A 117 4.99 22.16 -19.05
C GLN A 117 3.91 21.99 -17.96
N LEU A 118 4.27 21.47 -16.78
CA LEU A 118 3.33 21.26 -15.67
C LEU A 118 3.05 22.56 -14.91
N SER A 119 1.87 23.14 -15.14
CA SER A 119 1.43 24.40 -14.50
C SER A 119 0.66 24.22 -13.19
N GLN A 120 0.39 22.99 -12.75
CA GLN A 120 -0.34 22.71 -11.51
C GLN A 120 0.61 22.23 -10.40
N SER A 121 0.52 22.81 -9.19
CA SER A 121 1.30 22.31 -8.05
C SER A 121 0.91 20.87 -7.69
N ILE A 122 1.95 20.06 -7.50
CA ILE A 122 1.90 18.65 -7.08
C ILE A 122 1.79 18.48 -5.56
N ALA A 123 1.79 19.58 -4.79
CA ALA A 123 1.68 19.57 -3.34
C ALA A 123 0.39 18.89 -2.86
N GLY A 124 0.54 17.96 -1.91
CA GLY A 124 -0.57 17.24 -1.29
C GLY A 124 -1.31 16.30 -2.23
N LYS A 125 -0.83 16.09 -3.48
CA LYS A 125 -1.39 15.11 -4.43
C LYS A 125 -0.88 13.68 -4.18
N SER A 126 0.18 13.55 -3.37
CA SER A 126 0.64 12.28 -2.81
C SER A 126 -0.44 11.61 -1.96
N THR A 127 -0.76 10.36 -2.26
CA THR A 127 -1.76 9.53 -1.56
C THR A 127 -1.18 8.20 -1.10
N VAL A 128 -1.68 7.67 0.00
CA VAL A 128 -1.31 6.35 0.52
C VAL A 128 -2.54 5.55 0.96
N ILE A 129 -2.43 4.24 0.85
CA ILE A 129 -3.35 3.25 1.41
C ILE A 129 -2.51 2.33 2.30
N GLY A 130 -2.56 2.56 3.61
CA GLY A 130 -1.80 1.81 4.61
C GLY A 130 -2.66 0.81 5.35
N LEU A 131 -2.34 -0.48 5.24
CA LEU A 131 -2.79 -1.49 6.19
C LEU A 131 -1.78 -1.53 7.33
N GLY A 132 -2.20 -1.41 8.59
CA GLY A 132 -1.28 -1.32 9.72
C GLY A 132 -1.91 -1.67 11.07
N VAL A 133 -1.06 -2.05 12.02
CA VAL A 133 -1.44 -2.27 13.42
C VAL A 133 -1.35 -0.96 14.18
N VAL A 134 -2.40 -0.55 14.89
CA VAL A 134 -2.35 0.66 15.73
C VAL A 134 -1.37 0.44 16.89
N VAL A 135 -0.29 1.23 16.94
CA VAL A 135 0.72 1.17 18.03
C VAL A 135 0.71 2.39 18.95
N SER A 136 0.08 3.49 18.53
CA SER A 136 -0.19 4.65 19.39
C SER A 136 -1.45 5.37 18.94
N LYS A 137 -2.17 5.99 19.88
CA LYS A 137 -3.22 6.97 19.58
C LYS A 137 -3.25 8.09 20.62
N LYS A 138 -3.50 9.32 20.18
CA LYS A 138 -3.63 10.51 21.04
C LYS A 138 -4.69 11.45 20.45
N GLU A 139 -5.64 11.91 21.26
CA GLU A 139 -6.49 13.03 20.86
C GLU A 139 -5.75 14.35 21.09
N VAL A 140 -5.84 15.24 20.10
CA VAL A 140 -5.25 16.59 20.11
C VAL A 140 -6.35 17.57 19.72
N LEU A 141 -6.26 18.82 20.21
CA LEU A 141 -7.15 19.90 19.75
C LEU A 141 -6.64 20.44 18.42
N ASP A 142 -7.57 20.62 17.48
CA ASP A 142 -7.35 21.29 16.20
C ASP A 142 -7.18 22.79 16.46
N SER A 143 -5.96 23.30 16.25
CA SER A 143 -5.60 24.72 16.44
C SER A 143 -6.11 25.63 15.32
N ASP A 144 -6.33 25.06 14.13
CA ASP A 144 -6.41 25.82 12.88
C ASP A 144 -7.87 26.03 12.43
N ALA A 145 -8.80 25.27 13.03
CA ALA A 145 -10.21 25.35 12.72
C ALA A 145 -10.95 26.41 13.55
N SER A 146 -11.95 27.07 12.94
CA SER A 146 -12.76 28.18 13.52
C SER A 146 -13.62 27.85 14.75
N SER A 147 -13.47 26.66 15.31
CA SER A 147 -14.03 26.18 16.57
C SER A 147 -13.19 24.98 17.02
N PRO A 148 -13.11 24.62 18.31
CA PRO A 148 -12.23 23.55 18.78
C PRO A 148 -12.67 22.19 18.24
N ALA A 149 -11.95 21.67 17.25
CA ALA A 149 -12.11 20.29 16.78
C ALA A 149 -11.19 19.37 17.57
N LYS A 150 -11.47 18.07 17.56
CA LYS A 150 -10.51 17.05 17.94
C LYS A 150 -9.91 16.43 16.69
N ILE A 151 -8.60 16.19 16.68
CA ILE A 151 -7.93 15.32 15.73
C ILE A 151 -7.39 14.13 16.51
N LEU A 152 -7.70 12.91 16.07
CA LEU A 152 -7.05 11.72 16.61
C LEU A 152 -5.78 11.46 15.80
N HIS A 153 -4.64 11.65 16.44
CA HIS A 153 -3.33 11.26 15.94
C HIS A 153 -3.18 9.76 16.18
N VAL A 154 -3.10 8.97 15.11
CA VAL A 154 -2.96 7.51 15.16
C VAL A 154 -1.64 7.13 14.51
N THR A 155 -0.75 6.45 15.25
CA THR A 155 0.44 5.84 14.65
C THR A 155 0.13 4.40 14.31
N LEU A 156 0.16 4.08 13.01
CA LEU A 156 0.17 2.69 12.56
C LEU A 156 1.60 2.19 12.45
N GLN A 157 1.79 0.91 12.77
CA GLN A 157 2.97 0.14 12.39
C GLN A 157 2.63 -0.73 11.19
N HIS A 158 3.45 -0.58 10.16
CA HIS A 158 3.43 -1.29 8.89
C HIS A 158 4.57 -2.30 8.84
N THR A 159 4.38 -3.36 8.07
CA THR A 159 5.35 -4.44 7.89
C THR A 159 5.32 -4.91 6.43
N ASP A 160 6.44 -4.83 5.71
CA ASP A 160 6.50 -5.24 4.30
C ASP A 160 7.86 -5.86 3.96
N TYR A 161 7.98 -6.45 2.77
CA TYR A 161 9.24 -6.95 2.22
C TYR A 161 9.95 -5.87 1.41
N ASP A 162 11.14 -5.47 1.86
CA ASP A 162 12.02 -4.52 1.18
C ASP A 162 12.88 -5.28 0.16
N PRO A 163 12.76 -5.02 -1.16
CA PRO A 163 13.51 -5.75 -2.19
C PRO A 163 15.01 -5.41 -2.26
N LEU A 164 15.44 -4.30 -1.65
CA LEU A 164 16.84 -3.87 -1.63
C LEU A 164 17.59 -4.66 -0.55
N THR A 165 17.07 -4.60 0.69
CA THR A 165 17.64 -5.32 1.84
C THR A 165 17.27 -6.80 1.85
N LYS A 166 16.26 -7.20 1.05
CA LYS A 166 15.71 -8.56 0.95
C LYS A 166 15.23 -9.10 2.30
N SER A 167 14.81 -8.19 3.17
CA SER A 167 14.34 -8.46 4.52
C SER A 167 12.89 -8.03 4.69
N GLN A 168 12.26 -8.54 5.74
CA GLN A 168 10.98 -8.00 6.21
C GLN A 168 11.31 -6.82 7.11
N VAL A 169 10.80 -5.64 6.75
CA VAL A 169 11.04 -4.38 7.44
C VAL A 169 9.78 -3.92 8.14
N GLN A 170 9.96 -3.24 9.28
CA GLN A 170 8.88 -2.59 10.01
C GLN A 170 9.09 -1.09 9.96
N PHE A 171 8.00 -0.34 9.80
CA PHE A 171 8.00 1.12 9.81
C PHE A 171 6.68 1.66 10.36
N LYS A 172 6.61 2.96 10.55
CA LYS A 172 5.51 3.68 11.18
C LYS A 172 5.14 4.91 10.36
N THR A 173 3.87 5.27 10.41
CA THR A 173 3.31 6.45 9.74
C THR A 173 2.25 7.06 10.65
N LEU A 174 2.23 8.39 10.71
CA LEU A 174 1.31 9.15 11.54
C LEU A 174 0.09 9.54 10.71
N TYR A 175 -1.10 9.15 11.18
CA TYR A 175 -2.37 9.46 10.54
C TYR A 175 -3.15 10.47 11.39
N HIS A 176 -3.55 11.59 10.78
CA HIS A 176 -4.42 12.59 11.38
C HIS A 176 -5.87 12.28 10.98
N VAL A 177 -6.67 11.82 11.94
CA VAL A 177 -8.09 11.50 11.74
C VAL A 177 -8.95 12.66 12.26
N GLY A 178 -9.54 13.43 11.34
CA GLY A 178 -10.23 14.68 11.68
C GLY A 178 -11.63 14.48 12.26
N GLY A 179 -11.85 14.96 13.49
CA GLY A 179 -13.09 14.84 14.26
C GLY A 179 -14.29 15.68 13.79
N ARG A 180 -14.17 16.38 12.66
CA ARG A 180 -15.27 17.09 11.97
C ARG A 180 -15.63 16.53 10.60
N LYS A 181 -14.79 15.66 10.04
CA LYS A 181 -15.03 15.05 8.73
C LYS A 181 -15.98 13.86 8.88
N ASN A 182 -16.24 13.16 7.78
CA ASN A 182 -16.88 11.84 7.74
C ASN A 182 -16.28 10.77 8.70
N LEU A 183 -15.14 11.07 9.34
CA LEU A 183 -14.42 10.20 10.26
C LEU A 183 -14.66 10.50 11.75
N ALA A 184 -15.48 11.50 12.11
CA ALA A 184 -15.68 11.92 13.50
C ALA A 184 -16.00 10.77 14.47
N ASN A 185 -16.98 9.93 14.12
CA ASN A 185 -17.42 8.81 14.95
C ASN A 185 -16.48 7.58 14.89
N THR A 186 -15.38 7.65 14.13
CA THR A 186 -14.45 6.51 13.95
C THR A 186 -13.39 6.40 15.06
N PHE A 187 -13.25 7.38 15.95
CA PHE A 187 -12.17 7.43 16.95
C PHE A 187 -12.14 6.18 17.87
N GLY A 188 -13.30 5.62 18.18
CA GLY A 188 -13.44 4.39 18.99
C GLY A 188 -13.01 3.11 18.27
N LEU A 189 -12.91 3.12 16.93
CA LEU A 189 -12.47 1.97 16.13
C LEU A 189 -10.98 1.68 16.32
N PHE A 190 -10.18 2.72 16.53
CA PHE A 190 -8.74 2.64 16.78
C PHE A 190 -8.46 2.16 18.20
N GLN A 191 -7.96 0.93 18.31
CA GLN A 191 -7.57 0.29 19.57
C GLN A 191 -6.13 -0.22 19.41
N ILE A 192 -5.29 -0.10 20.44
CA ILE A 192 -3.89 -0.56 20.35
C ILE A 192 -3.87 -2.05 20.04
N GLY A 193 -3.03 -2.48 19.09
CA GLY A 193 -2.96 -3.85 18.60
C GLY A 193 -3.99 -4.21 17.52
N ARG A 194 -4.96 -3.35 17.19
CA ARG A 194 -5.94 -3.62 16.13
C ARG A 194 -5.39 -3.30 14.74
N GLU A 195 -5.62 -4.20 13.79
CA GLU A 195 -5.34 -4.02 12.37
C GLU A 195 -6.41 -3.16 11.68
N VAL A 196 -5.98 -2.05 11.10
CA VAL A 196 -6.83 -1.10 10.36
C VAL A 196 -6.21 -0.73 9.01
N LEU A 197 -7.07 -0.45 8.03
CA LEU A 197 -6.73 0.11 6.74
C LEU A 197 -7.10 1.59 6.74
N ILE A 198 -6.17 2.49 6.37
CA ILE A 198 -6.43 3.92 6.21
C ILE A 198 -6.01 4.35 4.81
N SER A 199 -6.92 5.04 4.11
CA SER A 199 -6.59 5.78 2.89
C SER A 199 -6.52 7.26 3.21
N GLY A 200 -5.51 7.95 2.67
CA GLY A 200 -5.29 9.36 2.96
C GLY A 200 -4.31 10.04 2.01
N ASN A 201 -4.13 11.34 2.18
CA ASN A 201 -3.14 12.14 1.46
C ASN A 201 -1.98 12.54 2.39
N ILE A 202 -0.76 12.55 1.86
CA ILE A 202 0.41 13.04 2.60
C ILE A 202 0.28 14.56 2.75
N VAL A 203 0.44 15.04 3.98
CA VAL A 203 0.32 16.45 4.38
C VAL A 203 1.52 16.97 5.17
N GLY A 204 2.47 16.11 5.54
CA GLY A 204 3.63 16.52 6.31
C GLY A 204 4.67 15.42 6.49
N TYR A 205 5.79 15.80 7.09
CA TYR A 205 6.85 14.90 7.53
C TYR A 205 7.40 15.39 8.88
N SER A 206 7.44 14.50 9.87
CA SER A 206 8.07 14.77 11.17
C SER A 206 9.55 14.42 11.08
N GLU A 207 10.41 15.42 11.17
CA GLU A 207 11.86 15.23 11.15
C GLU A 207 12.37 14.56 12.44
N ASP A 208 11.80 14.88 13.60
CA ASP A 208 12.17 14.25 14.89
C ASP A 208 11.92 12.74 14.93
N LEU A 209 10.86 12.28 14.26
CA LEU A 209 10.40 10.89 14.29
C LEU A 209 10.66 10.15 12.97
N TYR A 210 11.18 10.85 11.96
CA TYR A 210 11.35 10.37 10.58
C TYR A 210 10.07 9.69 10.02
N MET A 211 8.90 10.27 10.32
CA MET A 211 7.57 9.74 9.96
C MET A 211 6.84 10.66 9.00
N TRP A 212 6.23 10.09 7.96
CA TRP A 212 5.22 10.80 7.17
C TRP A 212 3.95 11.04 7.97
N ILE A 213 3.31 12.16 7.67
CA ILE A 213 2.04 12.61 8.25
C ILE A 213 0.99 12.56 7.15
N VAL A 214 -0.09 11.83 7.41
CA VAL A 214 -1.15 11.53 6.44
C VAL A 214 -2.48 12.03 6.99
N ASN A 215 -3.16 12.94 6.29
CA ASN A 215 -4.56 13.23 6.61
C ASN A 215 -5.44 12.07 6.12
N ALA A 216 -6.20 11.47 7.03
CA ALA A 216 -7.10 10.38 6.68
C ALA A 216 -8.31 10.88 5.87
N ILE A 217 -8.75 10.06 4.91
CA ILE A 217 -9.91 10.30 4.04
C ILE A 217 -10.95 9.18 4.22
N SER A 218 -10.49 7.92 4.29
CA SER A 218 -11.33 6.77 4.66
C SER A 218 -10.58 5.80 5.58
N VAL A 219 -11.37 5.04 6.36
CA VAL A 219 -10.88 4.09 7.37
C VAL A 219 -11.71 2.81 7.23
N SER A 220 -11.06 1.64 7.34
CA SER A 220 -11.73 0.35 7.43
C SER A 220 -11.05 -0.52 8.49
N VAL A 221 -11.85 -1.14 9.35
CA VAL A 221 -11.35 -2.08 10.37
C VAL A 221 -11.36 -3.48 9.79
N THR A 222 -10.30 -4.26 10.02
CA THR A 222 -10.26 -5.66 9.61
C THR A 222 -11.11 -6.55 10.52
N SER A 223 -11.66 -7.63 9.98
CA SER A 223 -12.60 -8.51 10.69
C SER A 223 -11.99 -9.35 11.82
N GLY A 224 -10.68 -9.22 12.12
CA GLY A 224 -9.98 -10.02 13.14
C GLY A 224 -10.46 -9.83 14.59
N SER A 225 -11.45 -8.97 14.84
CA SER A 225 -12.01 -8.73 16.18
C SER A 225 -13.46 -8.20 16.18
N GLN A 226 -14.35 -8.73 15.33
CA GLN A 226 -15.81 -8.54 15.47
C GLN A 226 -16.61 -9.80 15.05
N SER A 227 -17.55 -10.21 15.91
CA SER A 227 -18.63 -11.13 15.55
C SER A 227 -19.59 -10.44 14.56
N ALA A 228 -20.03 -11.15 13.53
CA ALA A 228 -20.82 -10.56 12.45
C ALA A 228 -22.23 -10.14 12.90
N VAL A 229 -22.52 -8.84 12.77
CA VAL A 229 -23.89 -8.29 12.73
C VAL A 229 -24.05 -7.63 11.36
N ILE A 230 -24.98 -8.16 10.56
CA ILE A 230 -25.23 -7.66 9.20
C ILE A 230 -26.36 -6.62 9.28
N SER A 231 -26.10 -5.41 8.78
CA SER A 231 -27.13 -4.39 8.53
C SER A 231 -27.17 -4.04 7.05
N THR A 232 -28.33 -4.19 6.43
CA THR A 232 -28.61 -3.81 5.05
C THR A 232 -29.15 -2.39 4.98
N SER A 233 -28.62 -1.56 4.07
CA SER A 233 -29.13 -0.22 3.78
C SER A 233 -29.60 -0.12 2.33
N GLU A 234 -30.82 0.36 2.12
CA GLU A 234 -31.41 0.54 0.79
C GLU A 234 -30.84 1.76 0.06
N LEU A 235 -30.88 1.76 -1.28
CA LEU A 235 -30.28 2.79 -2.14
C LEU A 235 -31.35 3.66 -2.79
N GLY A 236 -31.22 4.98 -2.65
CA GLY A 236 -32.14 5.97 -3.24
C GLY A 236 -31.91 6.23 -4.73
N ASN A 237 -33.00 6.55 -5.45
CA ASN A 237 -33.00 6.81 -6.89
C ASN A 237 -32.15 8.03 -7.31
N LYS A 238 -31.55 7.95 -8.50
CA LYS A 238 -30.79 9.03 -9.15
C LYS A 238 -31.60 9.65 -10.31
N SER A 239 -31.36 10.91 -10.63
CA SER A 239 -31.94 11.62 -11.78
C SER A 239 -30.96 11.71 -12.96
N ASN A 240 -31.49 11.82 -14.18
CA ASN A 240 -30.69 11.73 -15.41
C ASN A 240 -30.16 13.09 -15.89
N LEU A 241 -28.89 13.11 -16.31
CA LEU A 241 -28.24 14.17 -17.08
C LEU A 241 -27.48 13.55 -18.27
N PRO A 242 -27.31 14.27 -19.40
CA PRO A 242 -26.76 13.70 -20.63
C PRO A 242 -25.30 13.25 -20.48
N SER A 243 -25.03 11.99 -20.86
CA SER A 243 -23.71 11.37 -20.69
C SER A 243 -22.66 11.93 -21.66
N ARG A 244 -21.47 12.23 -21.12
CA ARG A 244 -20.27 12.61 -21.90
C ARG A 244 -19.43 11.40 -22.37
N ARG A 245 -19.91 10.16 -22.22
CA ARG A 245 -19.09 8.94 -22.44
C ARG A 245 -19.82 7.89 -23.30
N PRO A 246 -19.54 7.83 -24.61
CA PRO A 246 -19.93 6.70 -25.45
C PRO A 246 -19.37 5.38 -24.92
N GLY A 247 -20.12 4.29 -25.03
CA GLY A 247 -19.70 2.95 -24.57
C GLY A 247 -19.72 2.71 -23.06
N LEU A 248 -20.18 3.66 -22.25
CA LEU A 248 -20.34 3.45 -20.80
C LEU A 248 -21.48 2.45 -20.52
N ILE A 249 -21.13 1.23 -20.10
CA ILE A 249 -22.08 0.24 -19.61
C ILE A 249 -22.39 0.51 -18.14
N SER A 250 -23.62 0.91 -17.85
CA SER A 250 -24.19 0.84 -16.51
C SER A 250 -24.47 -0.63 -16.16
N ILE A 251 -24.00 -1.08 -14.99
CA ILE A 251 -24.33 -2.42 -14.47
C ILE A 251 -25.73 -2.39 -13.84
N GLU A 252 -26.14 -1.25 -13.27
CA GLU A 252 -27.47 -1.01 -12.66
C GLU A 252 -28.62 -1.16 -13.68
N ASP A 253 -28.36 -0.97 -14.98
CA ASP A 253 -29.38 -1.02 -16.04
C ASP A 253 -29.54 -2.39 -16.73
N ARG A 254 -28.77 -3.43 -16.35
CA ARG A 254 -28.80 -4.73 -17.04
C ARG A 254 -30.01 -5.61 -16.75
N ASP A 255 -30.74 -5.36 -15.66
CA ASP A 255 -31.81 -6.26 -15.19
C ASP A 255 -33.16 -6.10 -15.93
N LYS A 256 -33.28 -5.15 -16.86
CA LYS A 256 -34.48 -4.95 -17.70
C LYS A 256 -34.50 -5.88 -18.92
N SER A 257 -34.56 -7.19 -18.66
CA SER A 257 -34.95 -8.17 -19.68
C SER A 257 -36.43 -8.01 -20.06
N PRO A 258 -36.82 -8.18 -21.34
CA PRO A 258 -38.22 -8.12 -21.75
C PRO A 258 -39.01 -9.29 -21.17
N HIS A 259 -40.19 -8.99 -20.63
CA HIS A 259 -41.04 -9.96 -19.95
C HIS A 259 -41.71 -10.90 -20.97
N ILE A 260 -41.52 -12.21 -20.80
CA ILE A 260 -42.39 -13.25 -21.38
C ILE A 260 -43.09 -13.92 -20.20
N GLU A 261 -44.40 -14.12 -20.28
CA GLU A 261 -45.18 -14.70 -19.19
C GLU A 261 -45.02 -16.24 -19.11
N PRO A 262 -44.95 -16.85 -17.91
CA PRO A 262 -44.77 -18.28 -17.75
C PRO A 262 -46.09 -19.06 -17.70
N VAL A 263 -46.11 -20.26 -18.29
CA VAL A 263 -47.12 -21.29 -18.00
C VAL A 263 -46.63 -22.13 -16.79
N PRO A 264 -47.43 -22.33 -15.74
CA PRO A 264 -46.94 -22.91 -14.48
C PRO A 264 -47.19 -24.42 -14.34
N ASP A 265 -46.16 -25.15 -13.93
CA ASP A 265 -46.22 -26.44 -13.20
C ASP A 265 -44.80 -26.74 -12.65
N SER A 266 -44.56 -27.40 -11.50
CA SER A 266 -45.40 -27.60 -10.31
C SER A 266 -44.55 -28.19 -9.16
N ILE A 267 -44.90 -27.86 -7.91
CA ILE A 267 -44.80 -28.75 -6.71
C ILE A 267 -43.40 -29.03 -6.04
N LYS A 268 -43.39 -28.88 -4.69
CA LYS A 268 -42.50 -29.45 -3.63
C LYS A 268 -41.07 -28.90 -3.37
N LYS A 269 -41.01 -28.01 -2.36
CA LYS A 269 -40.05 -28.02 -1.21
C LYS A 269 -40.16 -29.36 -0.41
N PRO A 270 -39.22 -29.78 0.50
CA PRO A 270 -38.62 -28.91 1.54
C PRO A 270 -37.19 -29.20 2.10
N LYS A 271 -36.63 -28.17 2.76
CA LYS A 271 -35.85 -28.12 4.03
C LYS A 271 -34.86 -29.27 4.39
N HIS A 272 -33.63 -28.90 4.76
CA HIS A 272 -33.28 -28.66 6.18
C HIS A 272 -31.98 -27.83 6.35
N ALA A 273 -31.72 -27.36 7.58
CA ALA A 273 -30.63 -26.44 7.95
C ALA A 273 -30.14 -26.72 9.42
N PRO A 274 -29.26 -25.90 10.06
CA PRO A 274 -28.04 -26.36 10.80
C PRO A 274 -28.26 -26.18 12.34
N PRO A 275 -27.35 -25.77 13.28
CA PRO A 275 -25.93 -25.29 13.22
C PRO A 275 -25.01 -25.73 14.41
N THR A 276 -23.91 -24.96 14.64
CA THR A 276 -23.16 -24.76 15.93
C THR A 276 -22.34 -25.95 16.51
N THR A 277 -21.21 -25.83 17.25
CA THR A 277 -20.24 -24.74 17.61
C THR A 277 -18.85 -25.37 17.98
N GLU A 278 -17.82 -24.85 18.70
CA GLU A 278 -17.67 -23.75 19.70
C GLU A 278 -16.22 -23.18 19.84
N ILE A 279 -16.10 -22.20 20.76
CA ILE A 279 -15.04 -21.26 21.21
C ILE A 279 -13.92 -21.82 22.14
N ASP A 280 -12.66 -21.33 21.98
CA ASP A 280 -11.66 -20.80 22.98
C ASP A 280 -10.26 -20.69 22.29
N SER A 281 -9.30 -19.77 22.49
CA SER A 281 -8.67 -19.06 23.64
C SER A 281 -7.50 -19.83 24.32
N THR A 282 -6.42 -19.24 24.89
CA THR A 282 -6.06 -17.84 25.23
C THR A 282 -4.55 -17.49 24.98
N VAL A 283 -4.27 -16.18 24.80
CA VAL A 283 -3.18 -15.30 25.32
C VAL A 283 -1.82 -15.87 25.83
N ASP A 284 -0.68 -15.29 25.40
CA ASP A 284 0.30 -14.64 26.32
C ASP A 284 1.34 -13.69 25.66
N ASN A 285 2.00 -12.82 26.46
CA ASN A 285 2.87 -11.70 26.03
C ASN A 285 4.30 -11.74 26.62
N ALA A 286 5.29 -11.21 25.88
CA ALA A 286 6.53 -10.66 26.43
C ALA A 286 7.15 -9.61 25.48
N CYS A 287 7.80 -8.57 26.03
CA CYS A 287 8.40 -7.47 25.27
C CYS A 287 9.81 -7.14 25.81
N ALA A 288 10.76 -6.82 24.92
CA ALA A 288 12.08 -6.31 25.29
C ALA A 288 12.63 -5.35 24.22
N ASN A 289 13.38 -4.35 24.69
CA ASN A 289 14.02 -3.24 23.97
C ASN A 289 15.09 -2.67 24.93
N PRO A 290 16.03 -1.77 24.54
CA PRO A 290 16.32 -1.28 23.19
C PRO A 290 17.84 -1.27 22.84
N GLY A 291 18.16 -0.89 21.60
CA GLY A 291 19.16 0.15 21.32
C GLY A 291 20.65 -0.23 21.17
N GLU A 292 21.15 -0.17 19.93
CA GLU A 292 22.41 0.52 19.61
C GLU A 292 22.35 1.05 18.16
N SER A 293 23.11 2.09 17.82
CA SER A 293 22.95 2.86 16.58
C SER A 293 24.01 2.51 15.52
N ASP A 294 23.74 1.46 14.74
CA ASP A 294 24.63 1.00 13.67
C ASP A 294 23.99 1.11 12.28
N ASN A 295 24.80 1.27 11.23
CA ASN A 295 24.31 1.48 9.86
C ASN A 295 23.63 0.21 9.30
N TYR A 296 22.29 0.19 9.27
CA TYR A 296 21.48 -1.00 8.96
C TYR A 296 21.92 -1.77 7.70
N TYR A 297 22.29 -1.08 6.62
CA TYR A 297 22.71 -1.73 5.36
C TYR A 297 24.07 -2.46 5.47
N ALA A 298 24.93 -2.06 6.41
CA ALA A 298 26.23 -2.69 6.64
C ALA A 298 26.15 -3.91 7.58
N SER A 299 25.11 -4.00 8.42
CA SER A 299 24.97 -5.06 9.43
C SER A 299 24.12 -6.27 8.99
N ILE A 300 23.59 -6.29 7.76
CA ILE A 300 22.81 -7.42 7.24
C ILE A 300 23.74 -8.53 6.70
N THR A 301 23.90 -9.62 7.44
CA THR A 301 24.56 -10.83 6.90
C THR A 301 23.74 -11.40 5.72
N PRO A 302 24.29 -11.53 4.50
CA PRO A 302 23.52 -12.00 3.35
C PRO A 302 23.00 -13.43 3.55
N THR A 303 21.68 -13.61 3.51
CA THR A 303 21.07 -14.95 3.63
C THR A 303 21.34 -15.78 2.38
N THR A 304 22.32 -16.69 2.48
CA THR A 304 22.78 -17.56 1.38
C THR A 304 21.81 -18.72 1.12
N GLY A 305 20.58 -18.38 0.71
CA GLY A 305 19.63 -19.33 0.14
C GLY A 305 20.28 -20.06 -1.05
N LYS A 306 20.58 -21.35 -0.86
CA LYS A 306 21.31 -22.16 -1.86
C LYS A 306 20.54 -22.17 -3.19
N LYS A 307 21.07 -21.45 -4.18
CA LYS A 307 20.50 -21.39 -5.55
C LYS A 307 20.34 -22.82 -6.07
N ARG A 308 19.10 -23.25 -6.33
CA ARG A 308 18.84 -24.53 -7.01
C ARG A 308 19.46 -24.46 -8.41
N THR A 309 20.24 -25.47 -8.75
CA THR A 309 20.91 -25.54 -10.06
C THR A 309 19.90 -25.83 -11.16
N GLN A 310 20.18 -25.34 -12.38
CA GLN A 310 19.37 -25.63 -13.57
C GLN A 310 19.18 -27.15 -13.78
N LYS A 311 20.20 -27.95 -13.45
CA LYS A 311 20.18 -29.43 -13.49
C LYS A 311 19.15 -30.05 -12.55
N GLN A 312 18.90 -29.45 -11.38
CA GLN A 312 17.86 -29.91 -10.44
C GLN A 312 16.46 -29.53 -10.93
N ILE A 313 16.28 -28.30 -11.42
CA ILE A 313 15.00 -27.83 -11.98
C ILE A 313 14.58 -28.71 -13.17
N LEU A 314 15.52 -29.03 -14.06
CA LEU A 314 15.27 -29.89 -15.23
C LEU A 314 15.02 -31.36 -14.86
N ALA A 315 15.51 -31.84 -13.71
CA ALA A 315 15.25 -33.18 -13.21
C ALA A 315 13.82 -33.30 -12.66
N ASP A 316 13.37 -32.35 -11.84
CA ASP A 316 11.99 -32.33 -11.31
C ASP A 316 10.97 -32.14 -12.45
N ALA A 317 11.26 -31.31 -13.45
CA ALA A 317 10.41 -31.17 -14.64
C ALA A 317 10.25 -32.48 -15.42
N LYS A 318 11.34 -33.26 -15.59
CA LYS A 318 11.27 -34.60 -16.21
C LYS A 318 10.50 -35.60 -15.34
N ARG A 319 10.62 -35.51 -14.01
CA ARG A 319 9.88 -36.36 -13.06
C ARG A 319 8.38 -36.08 -13.11
N ALA A 320 7.98 -34.80 -13.11
CA ALA A 320 6.59 -34.39 -13.27
C ALA A 320 6.00 -34.86 -14.61
N LYS A 321 6.73 -34.70 -15.73
CA LYS A 321 6.26 -35.15 -17.05
C LYS A 321 6.05 -36.67 -17.13
N LYS A 322 6.82 -37.48 -16.39
CA LYS A 322 6.60 -38.95 -16.33
C LYS A 322 5.27 -39.32 -15.66
N ASN A 323 4.81 -38.53 -14.69
CA ASN A 323 3.56 -38.79 -13.95
C ASN A 323 2.28 -38.42 -14.71
N LEU A 324 2.38 -37.70 -15.84
CA LEU A 324 1.24 -37.40 -16.72
C LEU A 324 0.98 -38.49 -17.80
N GLY A 325 1.83 -39.52 -17.87
CA GLY A 325 1.79 -40.52 -18.95
C GLY A 325 1.01 -41.80 -18.65
N SER A 326 0.22 -41.85 -17.57
CA SER A 326 -0.38 -43.11 -17.07
C SER A 326 -1.85 -42.96 -16.64
N THR A 327 -2.71 -42.67 -17.60
CA THR A 327 -4.17 -42.88 -17.52
C THR A 327 -4.61 -43.63 -18.78
N PRO A 328 -5.17 -44.85 -18.68
CA PRO A 328 -5.68 -45.58 -19.84
C PRO A 328 -6.98 -44.94 -20.37
N PRO A 329 -7.32 -45.15 -21.66
CA PRO A 329 -8.59 -44.69 -22.22
C PRO A 329 -9.79 -45.52 -21.71
N LEU A 330 -10.97 -44.92 -21.84
CA LEU A 330 -12.28 -45.60 -21.87
C LEU A 330 -12.62 -45.99 -23.31
#